data_AF-A0A7T1HXF8-F1
#
_entry.id   AF-A0A7T1HXF8-F1
#
_cell.length_a   1.000
_cell.length_b   1.000
_cell.length_c   1.000
_cell.angle_alpha   90.00
_cell.angle_beta   90.00
_cell.angle_gamma   90.00
#
_symmetry.space_group_name_H-M   'P 1'
#
loop_
_entity.id
_entity.type
_entity.pdbx_description
1 polymer ?
#
loop_
_entity_poly.entity_id
_entity_poly.type
_entity_poly.pdbx_seq_one_letter_code
_entity_poly.pdbx_strand_id
1 'polypeptide(L)'
;MEPSCDLLFVYGTLKRGLANHHQLGGACFVADARMEGVDLHDLGPFPMAIAGEGFADGELYRVDGEQLAWLDRFEGVPRLYTRHRMPLRDGRTAWIYLGRPRQVRHSPRLAEGRWPATDGCRSRQGGPQGLLPVVLLFAALLSVQGLRAEPSLALCRRWQRSDGSDAIQLGNAIGAAAYLTKVQAFAESDPDHPRLLYAPGDLKRACGAWR
;
A
#
# COMPACT_ATOMS: atom_id res chain seq x y z
N MET A 1 15.09 -27.90 -16.23
CA MET A 1 15.69 -26.70 -15.64
C MET A 1 14.75 -26.31 -14.51
N GLU A 2 15.13 -26.58 -13.27
CA GLU A 2 14.29 -26.24 -12.12
C GLU A 2 14.04 -24.72 -12.12
N PRO A 3 12.81 -24.25 -11.89
CA PRO A 3 12.53 -22.82 -11.84
C PRO A 3 13.39 -22.19 -10.73
N SER A 4 14.33 -21.34 -11.13
CA SER A 4 15.14 -20.59 -10.18
C SER A 4 14.24 -19.59 -9.48
N CYS A 5 13.93 -19.85 -8.22
CA CYS A 5 13.13 -18.92 -7.44
C CYS A 5 14.01 -17.76 -6.95
N ASP A 6 13.53 -16.55 -7.13
CA ASP A 6 14.14 -15.33 -6.61
C ASP A 6 13.59 -14.98 -5.22
N LEU A 7 14.30 -14.10 -4.52
CA LEU A 7 13.77 -13.45 -3.32
C LEU A 7 13.15 -12.10 -3.68
N LEU A 8 11.97 -11.83 -3.14
CA LEU A 8 11.30 -10.54 -3.18
C LEU A 8 11.16 -9.99 -1.77
N PHE A 9 11.61 -8.76 -1.56
CA PHE A 9 11.43 -7.99 -0.35
C PHE A 9 10.20 -7.09 -0.49
N VAL A 10 9.21 -7.27 0.39
CA VAL A 10 8.00 -6.45 0.45
C VAL A 10 7.94 -5.64 1.74
N TYR A 11 7.76 -4.34 1.62
CA TYR A 11 7.72 -3.39 2.75
C TYR A 11 6.33 -2.78 2.97
N GLY A 12 5.41 -2.98 2.02
CA GLY A 12 4.14 -2.28 1.91
C GLY A 12 2.91 -3.17 1.96
N THR A 13 1.88 -2.81 1.19
CA THR A 13 0.54 -3.44 1.18
C THR A 13 0.53 -4.94 0.86
N LEU A 14 1.64 -5.47 0.34
CA LEU A 14 1.83 -6.88 0.01
C LEU A 14 2.17 -7.77 1.22
N LYS A 15 2.52 -7.19 2.38
CA LYS A 15 2.84 -7.97 3.59
C LYS A 15 1.65 -8.77 4.12
N ARG A 16 1.90 -9.84 4.88
CA ARG A 16 0.83 -10.68 5.47
C ARG A 16 -0.18 -9.84 6.25
N GLY A 17 -1.45 -10.21 6.12
CA GLY A 17 -2.56 -9.52 6.80
C GLY A 17 -2.88 -8.13 6.25
N LEU A 18 -2.17 -7.65 5.23
CA LEU A 18 -2.46 -6.37 4.59
C LEU A 18 -3.20 -6.54 3.27
N ALA A 19 -3.77 -5.43 2.81
CA ALA A 19 -4.77 -5.34 1.76
C ALA A 19 -4.40 -6.12 0.47
N ASN A 20 -3.16 -6.02 0.01
CA ASN A 20 -2.74 -6.55 -1.28
C ASN A 20 -1.96 -7.86 -1.16
N HIS A 21 -1.92 -8.50 0.01
CA HIS A 21 -1.16 -9.75 0.21
C HIS A 21 -1.53 -10.85 -0.80
N HIS A 22 -2.81 -10.94 -1.17
CA HIS A 22 -3.31 -11.89 -2.18
C HIS A 22 -2.63 -11.77 -3.54
N GLN A 23 -2.06 -10.60 -3.88
CA GLN A 23 -1.35 -10.36 -5.13
C GLN A 23 -0.02 -11.13 -5.23
N LEU A 24 0.53 -11.60 -4.11
CA LEU A 24 1.70 -12.48 -4.10
C LEU A 24 1.41 -13.89 -4.65
N GLY A 25 0.14 -14.23 -4.92
CA GLY A 25 -0.20 -15.48 -5.59
C GLY A 25 0.27 -16.74 -4.85
N GLY A 26 0.25 -16.72 -3.51
CA GLY A 26 0.69 -17.85 -2.69
C GLY A 26 2.21 -18.02 -2.56
N ALA A 27 3.01 -17.00 -2.89
CA ALA A 27 4.45 -17.02 -2.70
C ALA A 27 4.85 -17.46 -1.28
N CYS A 28 5.93 -18.25 -1.19
CA CYS A 28 6.38 -18.81 0.09
C CYS A 28 7.05 -17.74 0.94
N PHE A 29 6.50 -17.47 2.13
CA PHE A 29 7.15 -16.63 3.14
C PHE A 29 8.48 -17.26 3.58
N VAL A 30 9.53 -16.44 3.67
CA VAL A 30 10.87 -16.86 4.05
C VAL A 30 11.21 -16.37 5.46
N ALA A 31 11.14 -15.06 5.68
CA ALA A 31 11.46 -14.42 6.95
C ALA A 31 11.00 -12.97 6.98
N ASP A 32 10.85 -12.40 8.17
CA ASP A 32 10.89 -10.95 8.34
C ASP A 32 12.32 -10.45 8.07
N ALA A 33 12.45 -9.27 7.48
CA ALA A 33 13.74 -8.73 7.07
C ALA A 33 13.79 -7.21 7.13
N ARG A 34 15.01 -6.67 7.08
CA ARG A 34 15.27 -5.24 6.94
C ARG A 34 16.15 -4.99 5.71
N MET A 35 15.79 -3.98 4.92
CA MET A 35 16.57 -3.50 3.80
C MET A 35 17.12 -2.10 4.11
N GLU A 36 18.44 -1.94 4.05
CA GLU A 36 19.14 -0.66 4.20
C GLU A 36 19.26 0.06 2.85
N GLY A 37 19.61 1.35 2.88
CA GLY A 37 19.83 2.15 1.68
C GLY A 37 18.54 2.63 1.03
N VAL A 38 17.44 2.69 1.80
CA VAL A 38 16.14 3.13 1.33
C VAL A 38 15.43 4.04 2.32
N ASP A 39 14.75 5.06 1.83
CA ASP A 39 13.87 5.90 2.63
C ASP A 39 12.42 5.52 2.36
N LEU A 40 11.70 5.17 3.43
CA LEU A 40 10.29 4.78 3.35
C LEU A 40 9.40 6.00 3.61
N HIS A 41 8.45 6.27 2.72
CA HIS A 41 7.50 7.38 2.85
C HIS A 41 6.06 6.87 2.92
N ASP A 42 5.21 7.56 3.69
CA ASP A 42 3.78 7.30 3.76
C ASP A 42 3.03 8.15 2.73
N LEU A 43 2.47 7.52 1.70
CA LEU A 43 1.64 8.21 0.72
C LEU A 43 0.17 8.27 1.18
N GLY A 44 -0.14 7.67 2.32
CA GLY A 44 -1.48 7.46 2.88
C GLY A 44 -1.95 6.02 2.67
N PRO A 45 -2.46 5.66 1.48
CA PRO A 45 -3.02 4.33 1.22
C PRO A 45 -1.98 3.21 1.13
N PHE A 46 -0.73 3.55 0.83
CA PHE A 46 0.39 2.60 0.71
C PHE A 46 1.70 3.36 0.93
N PRO A 47 2.82 2.68 1.25
CA PRO A 47 4.10 3.33 1.36
C PRO A 47 4.86 3.31 0.04
N MET A 48 5.89 4.14 -0.07
CA MET A 48 6.84 4.09 -1.17
C MET A 48 8.25 4.16 -0.61
N ALA A 49 9.07 3.15 -0.94
CA ALA A 49 10.51 3.21 -0.72
C ALA A 49 11.18 3.91 -1.91
N ILE A 50 12.13 4.79 -1.63
CA ILE A 50 13.07 5.36 -2.60
C ILE A 50 14.50 5.02 -2.16
N ALA A 51 15.48 5.08 -3.06
CA ALA A 51 16.89 4.99 -2.66
C ALA A 51 17.23 6.16 -1.70
N GLY A 52 17.95 5.87 -0.63
CA GLY A 52 18.26 6.82 0.44
C GLY A 52 19.24 6.26 1.46
N GLU A 53 19.30 6.85 2.64
CA GLU A 53 20.25 6.43 3.71
C GLU A 53 19.56 5.71 4.87
N GLY A 54 18.23 5.60 4.85
CA GLY A 54 17.45 4.90 5.85
C GLY A 54 17.36 3.40 5.63
N PHE A 55 16.30 2.84 6.21
CA PHE A 55 15.94 1.44 6.06
C PHE A 55 14.42 1.24 5.97
N ALA A 56 14.02 0.05 5.51
CA ALA A 56 12.65 -0.43 5.57
C ALA A 56 12.58 -1.82 6.25
N ASP A 57 11.64 -1.99 7.16
CA ASP A 57 11.23 -3.28 7.73
C ASP A 57 10.16 -3.92 6.82
N GLY A 58 10.39 -5.16 6.45
CA GLY A 58 9.55 -5.89 5.51
C GLY A 58 9.58 -7.40 5.71
N GLU A 59 9.10 -8.09 4.70
CA GLU A 59 9.01 -9.54 4.63
C GLU A 59 9.70 -10.02 3.35
N LEU A 60 10.34 -11.19 3.42
CA LEU A 60 10.93 -11.87 2.27
C LEU A 60 10.04 -13.00 1.80
N TYR A 61 9.89 -13.08 0.48
CA TYR A 61 9.16 -14.14 -0.20
C TYR A 61 10.01 -14.78 -1.27
N ARG A 62 9.83 -16.08 -1.44
CA ARG A 62 10.33 -16.80 -2.60
C ARG A 62 9.30 -16.68 -3.72
N VAL A 63 9.72 -16.17 -4.87
CA VAL A 63 8.86 -15.93 -6.03
C VAL A 63 9.48 -16.50 -7.30
N ASP A 64 8.64 -16.95 -8.22
CA ASP A 64 9.06 -17.33 -9.57
C ASP A 64 8.93 -16.16 -10.57
N GLY A 65 9.32 -16.40 -11.81
CA GLY A 65 9.27 -15.40 -12.89
C GLY A 65 7.85 -14.98 -13.27
N GLU A 66 6.85 -15.86 -13.15
CA GLU A 66 5.46 -15.56 -13.49
C GLU A 66 4.84 -14.62 -12.44
N GLN A 67 5.05 -14.95 -11.16
CA GLN A 67 4.66 -14.11 -10.03
C GLN A 67 5.32 -12.73 -10.12
N LEU A 68 6.61 -12.68 -10.42
CA LEU A 68 7.35 -11.43 -10.62
C LEU A 68 6.79 -10.59 -11.79
N ALA A 69 6.43 -11.23 -12.91
CA ALA A 69 5.84 -10.54 -14.05
C ALA A 69 4.41 -10.03 -13.75
N TRP A 70 3.63 -10.78 -12.95
CA TRP A 70 2.32 -10.33 -12.45
C TRP A 70 2.46 -9.10 -11.56
N LEU A 71 3.36 -9.16 -10.57
CA LEU A 71 3.61 -8.07 -9.64
C LEU A 71 4.13 -6.81 -10.34
N ASP A 72 4.95 -6.96 -11.39
CA ASP A 72 5.40 -5.83 -12.20
C ASP A 72 4.23 -5.08 -12.86
N ARG A 73 3.21 -5.81 -13.34
CA ARG A 73 1.99 -5.19 -13.89
C ARG A 73 1.17 -4.53 -12.80
N PHE A 74 1.00 -5.20 -11.66
CA PHE A 74 0.23 -4.69 -10.52
C PHE A 74 0.83 -3.41 -9.93
N GLU A 75 2.15 -3.39 -9.70
CA GLU A 75 2.86 -2.21 -9.20
C GLU A 75 3.14 -1.17 -10.31
N GLY A 76 2.83 -1.45 -11.57
CA GLY A 76 2.93 -0.49 -12.66
C GLY A 76 4.37 -0.18 -13.10
N VAL A 77 5.25 -1.19 -13.11
CA VAL A 77 6.62 -1.11 -13.63
C VAL A 77 6.64 -0.87 -15.14
N PRO A 78 7.59 -0.07 -15.68
CA PRO A 78 8.63 0.74 -15.01
C PRO A 78 8.17 2.17 -14.69
N ARG A 79 6.87 2.45 -14.78
CA ARG A 79 6.33 3.81 -14.68
C ARG A 79 6.26 4.25 -13.23
N LEU A 80 5.46 3.55 -12.42
CA LEU A 80 5.18 3.93 -11.04
C LEU A 80 6.29 3.51 -10.09
N TYR A 81 6.69 2.24 -10.17
CA TYR A 81 7.87 1.71 -9.52
C TYR A 81 8.86 1.20 -10.55
N THR A 82 10.09 1.00 -10.11
CA THR A 82 11.11 0.23 -10.82
C THR A 82 11.57 -0.89 -9.91
N ARG A 83 11.80 -2.08 -10.46
CA ARG A 83 12.26 -3.23 -9.66
C ARG A 83 13.78 -3.25 -9.64
N HIS A 84 14.37 -3.30 -8.44
CA HIS A 84 15.82 -3.30 -8.21
C HIS A 84 16.24 -4.53 -7.42
N ARG A 85 17.46 -5.04 -7.66
CA ARG A 85 18.10 -6.03 -6.78
C ARG A 85 18.97 -5.30 -5.78
N MET A 86 18.70 -5.51 -4.49
CA MET A 86 19.45 -4.89 -3.40
C MET A 86 19.94 -5.96 -2.41
N PRO A 87 21.13 -5.76 -1.81
CA PRO A 87 21.64 -6.66 -0.80
C PRO A 87 20.87 -6.53 0.51
N LEU A 88 20.73 -7.65 1.21
CA LEU A 88 20.28 -7.72 2.60
C LEU A 88 21.50 -7.80 3.53
N ARG A 89 21.30 -7.49 4.82
CA ARG A 89 22.38 -7.54 5.83
C ARG A 89 23.01 -8.93 5.98
N ASP A 90 22.28 -9.98 5.65
CA ASP A 90 22.74 -11.38 5.72
C ASP A 90 23.46 -11.86 4.44
N GLY A 91 23.75 -10.94 3.51
CA GLY A 91 24.47 -11.23 2.27
C GLY A 91 23.60 -11.77 1.13
N ARG A 92 22.32 -12.09 1.38
CA ARG A 92 21.38 -12.44 0.31
C ARG A 92 21.05 -11.20 -0.53
N THR A 93 20.54 -11.41 -1.74
CA THR A 93 20.00 -10.33 -2.59
C THR A 93 18.52 -10.57 -2.80
N ALA A 94 17.71 -9.52 -2.74
CA ALA A 94 16.29 -9.58 -3.03
C ALA A 94 15.87 -8.48 -4.01
N TRP A 95 14.84 -8.77 -4.80
CA TRP A 95 14.11 -7.76 -5.54
C TRP A 95 13.36 -6.82 -4.58
N ILE A 96 13.29 -5.54 -4.91
CA ILE A 96 12.48 -4.53 -4.23
C ILE A 96 11.87 -3.58 -5.29
N TYR A 97 10.65 -3.11 -5.05
CA TYR A 97 10.03 -2.06 -5.86
C TYR A 97 10.35 -0.67 -5.29
N LEU A 98 11.06 0.16 -6.05
CA LEU A 98 11.43 1.53 -5.66
C LEU A 98 10.71 2.57 -6.51
N GLY A 99 10.22 3.61 -5.87
CA GLY A 99 9.76 4.83 -6.53
C GLY A 99 10.90 5.80 -6.80
N ARG A 100 10.55 7.05 -7.13
CA ARG A 100 11.50 8.14 -7.39
C ARG A 100 11.34 9.26 -6.35
N PRO A 101 12.41 10.00 -6.02
CA PRO A 101 12.33 11.11 -5.06
C PRO A 101 11.22 12.13 -5.35
N ARG A 102 10.94 12.41 -6.63
CA ARG A 102 9.86 13.33 -7.02
C ARG A 102 8.46 12.87 -6.57
N GLN A 103 8.24 11.57 -6.42
CA GLN A 103 6.95 10.97 -6.07
C GLN A 103 6.61 11.08 -4.58
N VAL A 104 7.61 11.36 -3.73
CA VAL A 104 7.45 11.37 -2.27
C VAL A 104 7.71 12.75 -1.65
N ARG A 105 7.89 13.81 -2.47
CA ARG A 105 8.24 15.17 -2.00
C ARG A 105 7.28 15.72 -0.93
N HIS A 106 6.00 15.39 -1.05
CA HIS A 106 4.92 15.84 -0.16
C HIS A 106 4.47 14.76 0.83
N SER A 107 5.20 13.65 0.89
CA SER A 107 4.86 12.49 1.72
C SER A 107 5.83 12.39 2.90
N PRO A 108 5.33 12.32 4.15
CA PRO A 108 6.20 12.22 5.31
C PRO A 108 7.04 10.95 5.24
N ARG A 109 8.33 11.07 5.61
CA ARG A 109 9.22 9.92 5.79
C ARG A 109 8.85 9.19 7.07
N LEU A 110 8.81 7.87 7.00
CA LEU A 110 8.62 6.96 8.13
C LEU A 110 9.99 6.68 8.74
N ALA A 111 10.36 7.43 9.78
CA ALA A 111 11.68 7.36 10.40
C ALA A 111 12.01 5.97 10.97
N GLU A 112 10.99 5.23 11.41
CA GLU A 112 11.11 3.88 11.95
C GLU A 112 11.19 2.81 10.84
N GLY A 113 11.12 3.21 9.56
CA GLY A 113 11.21 2.31 8.41
C GLY A 113 10.05 1.31 8.33
N ARG A 114 8.94 1.54 9.04
CA ARG A 114 7.84 0.58 9.18
C ARG A 114 6.54 1.12 8.63
N TRP A 115 5.86 0.31 7.83
CA TRP A 115 4.51 0.59 7.37
C TRP A 115 3.56 -0.61 7.60
N PRO A 116 2.30 -0.44 8.02
CA PRO A 116 1.72 0.81 8.50
C PRO A 116 2.51 1.37 9.67
N ALA A 117 2.61 2.70 9.75
CA ALA A 117 3.20 3.33 10.92
C ALA A 117 2.42 2.86 12.17
N THR A 118 3.14 2.43 13.21
CA THR A 118 2.53 2.27 14.54
C THR A 118 1.96 3.63 14.91
N ASP A 119 0.69 3.70 15.35
CA ASP A 119 -0.07 4.94 15.55
C ASP A 119 0.67 5.99 16.42
N GLY A 120 1.60 6.71 15.81
CA GLY A 120 2.26 7.89 16.31
C GLY A 120 1.61 9.09 15.64
N CYS A 121 0.53 9.57 16.26
CA CYS A 121 -0.19 10.79 15.88
C CYS A 121 -0.85 10.78 14.48
N ARG A 122 -1.84 9.91 14.27
CA ARG A 122 -3.04 10.32 13.50
C ARG A 122 -3.98 10.98 14.50
N SER A 123 -4.23 12.28 14.36
CA SER A 123 -5.20 13.00 15.18
C SER A 123 -6.58 12.34 15.08
N ARG A 124 -6.90 11.47 16.05
CA ARG A 124 -8.27 11.05 16.32
C ARG A 124 -9.03 12.28 16.81
N GLN A 125 -9.85 12.89 15.97
CA GLN A 125 -10.99 13.65 16.50
C GLN A 125 -12.05 12.62 16.92
N GLY A 126 -12.10 12.32 18.22
CA GLY A 126 -13.09 11.43 18.82
C GLY A 126 -13.67 12.06 20.09
N GLY A 127 -14.99 12.31 20.09
CA GLY A 127 -15.77 12.76 21.25
C GLY A 127 -15.94 11.68 22.33
N PRO A 128 -16.54 12.02 23.49
CA PRO A 128 -16.41 11.24 24.72
C PRO A 128 -17.28 9.98 24.75
N GLN A 129 -16.78 9.02 25.52
CA GLN A 129 -17.26 7.65 25.70
C GLN A 129 -18.31 7.55 26.81
N GLY A 130 -19.27 6.64 26.65
CA GLY A 130 -20.23 6.25 27.69
C GLY A 130 -20.69 4.80 27.53
N LEU A 131 -20.13 3.95 28.40
CA LEU A 131 -20.56 2.64 28.93
C LEU A 131 -21.10 1.49 28.02
N LEU A 132 -20.48 0.31 28.22
CA LEU A 132 -20.91 -1.06 27.86
C LEU A 132 -22.04 -1.58 28.78
N PRO A 133 -22.83 -2.59 28.34
CA PRO A 133 -22.52 -3.95 28.79
C PRO A 133 -22.67 -5.08 27.74
N VAL A 134 -21.82 -6.10 27.93
CA VAL A 134 -21.93 -7.56 27.68
C VAL A 134 -23.21 -8.09 27.01
N VAL A 135 -23.06 -9.00 26.01
CA VAL A 135 -23.79 -10.28 25.88
C VAL A 135 -23.31 -11.13 24.66
N LEU A 136 -22.89 -12.35 25.00
CA LEU A 136 -22.93 -13.67 24.33
C LEU A 136 -22.60 -13.87 22.83
N LEU A 137 -21.52 -14.65 22.64
CA LEU A 137 -21.39 -15.87 21.84
C LEU A 137 -22.50 -16.19 20.81
N PHE A 138 -22.16 -16.11 19.51
CA PHE A 138 -22.73 -16.99 18.48
C PHE A 138 -21.66 -17.30 17.44
N ALA A 139 -21.35 -18.59 17.30
CA ALA A 139 -20.51 -19.12 16.23
C ALA A 139 -21.30 -19.13 14.92
N ALA A 140 -20.67 -18.68 13.84
CA ALA A 140 -21.03 -19.09 12.49
C ALA A 140 -19.79 -19.01 11.61
N LEU A 141 -19.42 -20.13 11.01
CA LEU A 141 -18.47 -20.19 9.90
C LEU A 141 -18.95 -19.24 8.81
N LEU A 142 -18.27 -18.10 8.68
CA LEU A 142 -18.35 -17.29 7.48
C LEU A 142 -17.21 -17.70 6.57
N SER A 143 -17.60 -18.37 5.48
CA SER A 143 -16.81 -18.51 4.26
C SER A 143 -15.98 -17.24 4.05
N VAL A 144 -14.66 -17.37 4.04
CA VAL A 144 -13.72 -16.30 3.69
C VAL A 144 -13.84 -16.08 2.18
N GLN A 145 -14.96 -15.53 1.75
CA GLN A 145 -15.04 -14.85 0.47
C GLN A 145 -14.36 -13.51 0.69
N GLY A 146 -13.32 -13.22 -0.09
CA GLY A 146 -12.53 -12.01 0.00
C GLY A 146 -13.42 -10.77 0.08
N LEU A 147 -13.62 -10.26 1.29
CA LEU A 147 -14.29 -8.98 1.53
C LEU A 147 -13.36 -7.89 0.99
N ARG A 148 -13.66 -7.42 -0.22
CA ARG A 148 -13.23 -6.09 -0.62
C ARG A 148 -13.87 -5.13 0.39
N ALA A 149 -13.05 -4.46 1.19
CA ALA A 149 -13.45 -3.38 2.07
C ALA A 149 -14.05 -2.21 1.28
N GLU A 150 -15.35 -2.26 0.97
CA GLU A 150 -16.03 -1.16 0.28
C GLU A 150 -15.85 0.17 1.04
N PRO A 151 -15.55 1.29 0.34
CA PRO A 151 -15.43 2.58 0.98
C PRO A 151 -16.76 3.01 1.61
N SER A 152 -16.72 3.60 2.81
CA SER A 152 -17.95 4.03 3.48
C SER A 152 -18.67 5.14 2.70
N LEU A 153 -20.00 5.12 2.70
CA LEU A 153 -20.82 6.19 2.11
C LEU A 153 -20.46 7.59 2.66
N ALA A 154 -20.05 7.67 3.93
CA ALA A 154 -19.61 8.91 4.56
C ALA A 154 -18.30 9.45 3.94
N LEU A 155 -17.34 8.57 3.68
CA LEU A 155 -16.07 8.92 3.02
C LEU A 155 -16.33 9.43 1.59
N CYS A 156 -17.17 8.71 0.83
CA CYS A 156 -17.57 9.11 -0.52
C CYS A 156 -18.27 10.48 -0.55
N ARG A 157 -19.21 10.75 0.37
CA ARG A 157 -19.89 12.06 0.46
C ARG A 157 -18.94 13.21 0.79
N ARG A 158 -17.93 12.97 1.64
CA ARG A 158 -16.90 13.98 1.94
C ARG A 158 -16.05 14.28 0.72
N TRP A 159 -15.57 13.25 0.04
CA TRP A 159 -14.79 13.40 -1.19
C TRP A 159 -15.54 14.18 -2.28
N GLN A 160 -16.84 13.95 -2.43
CA GLN A 160 -17.67 14.64 -3.41
C GLN A 160 -17.80 16.15 -3.18
N ARG A 161 -17.61 16.62 -1.95
CA ARG A 161 -17.73 18.04 -1.57
C ARG A 161 -16.38 18.72 -1.37
N SER A 162 -15.28 17.97 -1.41
CA SER A 162 -13.93 18.50 -1.26
C SER A 162 -13.39 19.00 -2.60
N ASP A 163 -12.43 19.91 -2.53
CA ASP A 163 -11.65 20.42 -3.64
C ASP A 163 -10.14 20.33 -3.32
N GLY A 164 -9.30 20.80 -4.25
CA GLY A 164 -7.86 20.92 -4.05
C GLY A 164 -7.17 19.65 -3.50
N SER A 165 -6.33 19.84 -2.48
CA SER A 165 -5.58 18.77 -1.80
C SER A 165 -6.48 17.76 -1.09
N ASP A 166 -7.62 18.20 -0.57
CA ASP A 166 -8.53 17.37 0.20
C ASP A 166 -9.23 16.34 -0.71
N ALA A 167 -9.63 16.76 -1.91
CA ALA A 167 -10.17 15.86 -2.93
C ALA A 167 -9.16 14.77 -3.33
N ILE A 168 -7.87 15.11 -3.36
CA ILE A 168 -6.81 14.16 -3.67
C ILE A 168 -6.63 13.14 -2.54
N GLN A 169 -6.51 13.61 -1.28
CA GLN A 169 -6.31 12.74 -0.13
C GLN A 169 -7.50 11.80 0.10
N LEU A 170 -8.73 12.32 0.03
CA LEU A 170 -9.94 11.53 0.20
C LEU A 170 -10.13 10.54 -0.96
N GLY A 171 -9.82 10.94 -2.19
CA GLY A 171 -9.84 10.03 -3.34
C GLY A 171 -8.81 8.90 -3.21
N ASN A 172 -7.62 9.21 -2.70
CA ASN A 172 -6.59 8.20 -2.40
C ASN A 172 -7.04 7.21 -1.32
N ALA A 173 -7.73 7.69 -0.28
CA ALA A 173 -8.30 6.82 0.75
C ALA A 173 -9.39 5.90 0.18
N ILE A 174 -10.28 6.43 -0.68
CA ILE A 174 -11.33 5.63 -1.36
C ILE A 174 -10.69 4.55 -2.22
N GLY A 175 -9.68 4.89 -3.02
CA GLY A 175 -9.07 3.91 -3.92
C GLY A 175 -8.28 2.81 -3.22
N ALA A 176 -7.66 3.09 -2.08
CA ALA A 176 -7.10 2.05 -1.22
C ALA A 176 -8.16 1.11 -0.67
N ALA A 177 -9.24 1.68 -0.11
CA ALA A 177 -10.32 0.89 0.46
C ALA A 177 -10.92 -0.04 -0.61
N ALA A 178 -11.11 0.47 -1.83
CA ALA A 178 -11.63 -0.30 -2.94
C ALA A 178 -10.60 -1.19 -3.67
N TYR A 179 -9.36 -1.31 -3.18
CA TYR A 179 -8.28 -2.12 -3.78
C TYR A 179 -8.05 -1.82 -5.27
N LEU A 180 -8.19 -0.55 -5.65
CA LEU A 180 -8.07 -0.15 -7.05
C LEU A 180 -6.61 -0.19 -7.51
N THR A 181 -6.41 -0.43 -8.81
CA THR A 181 -5.08 -0.32 -9.41
C THR A 181 -4.65 1.15 -9.46
N LYS A 182 -3.41 1.41 -9.07
CA LYS A 182 -2.81 2.75 -9.09
C LYS A 182 -2.69 3.23 -10.55
N VAL A 183 -3.10 4.46 -10.85
CA VAL A 183 -2.96 5.01 -12.21
C VAL A 183 -1.52 5.35 -12.52
N GLN A 184 -1.13 5.11 -13.77
CA GLN A 184 0.22 5.38 -14.27
C GLN A 184 0.59 6.88 -14.20
N ALA A 185 -0.38 7.80 -14.16
CA ALA A 185 -0.14 9.24 -14.06
C ALA A 185 0.52 9.67 -12.73
N PHE A 186 0.47 8.83 -11.69
CA PHE A 186 1.20 9.05 -10.43
C PHE A 186 2.71 8.72 -10.53
N ALA A 187 3.17 8.12 -11.64
CA ALA A 187 4.60 7.95 -11.92
C ALA A 187 5.40 9.26 -11.88
N GLU A 188 4.71 10.39 -12.09
CA GLU A 188 5.28 11.73 -12.17
C GLU A 188 4.35 12.70 -11.43
N SER A 189 4.57 12.93 -10.14
CA SER A 189 3.94 14.06 -9.45
C SER A 189 4.63 15.37 -9.85
N ASP A 190 3.79 16.38 -10.11
CA ASP A 190 4.23 17.77 -10.25
C ASP A 190 4.86 18.20 -8.90
N PRO A 191 6.03 18.85 -8.89
CA PRO A 191 6.65 19.35 -7.67
C PRO A 191 5.73 20.22 -6.81
N ASP A 192 4.77 20.92 -7.41
CA ASP A 192 3.93 21.90 -6.71
C ASP A 192 2.53 21.36 -6.37
N HIS A 193 2.15 20.18 -6.89
CA HIS A 193 0.79 19.66 -6.73
C HIS A 193 0.75 18.16 -6.41
N PRO A 194 0.13 17.73 -5.29
CA PRO A 194 -0.11 16.32 -5.02
C PRO A 194 -0.99 15.70 -6.12
N ARG A 195 -0.82 14.40 -6.39
CA ARG A 195 -1.58 13.70 -7.44
C ARG A 195 -2.50 12.62 -6.87
N LEU A 196 -3.64 12.48 -7.53
CA LEU A 196 -4.58 11.39 -7.30
C LEU A 196 -3.99 10.07 -7.81
N LEU A 197 -3.93 9.08 -6.92
CA LEU A 197 -3.26 7.79 -7.12
C LEU A 197 -4.11 6.80 -7.92
N TYR A 198 -5.41 7.05 -8.03
CA TYR A 198 -6.39 6.17 -8.66
C TYR A 198 -7.21 6.95 -9.70
N ALA A 199 -7.76 6.26 -10.69
CA ALA A 199 -8.47 6.95 -11.76
C ALA A 199 -9.77 7.53 -11.22
N PRO A 200 -10.14 8.79 -11.55
CA PRO A 200 -11.41 9.37 -11.11
C PRO A 200 -12.63 8.51 -11.47
N GLY A 201 -12.59 7.81 -12.62
CA GLY A 201 -13.64 6.88 -13.03
C GLY A 201 -13.76 5.65 -12.12
N ASP A 202 -12.64 5.09 -11.67
CA ASP A 202 -12.63 3.97 -10.72
C ASP A 202 -13.15 4.40 -9.34
N LEU A 203 -12.74 5.59 -8.87
CA LEU A 203 -13.25 6.14 -7.61
C LEU A 203 -14.76 6.39 -7.65
N LYS A 204 -15.28 6.91 -8.76
CA LYS A 204 -16.73 7.08 -8.97
C LYS A 204 -17.47 5.75 -8.96
N ARG A 205 -16.91 4.69 -9.56
CA ARG A 205 -17.47 3.34 -9.51
C ARG A 205 -17.43 2.76 -8.09
N ALA A 206 -16.32 2.92 -7.38
CA ALA A 206 -16.16 2.50 -5.99
C ALA A 206 -17.16 3.21 -5.06
N CYS A 207 -17.48 4.48 -5.32
CA CYS A 207 -18.52 5.21 -4.62
C CYS A 207 -19.94 4.96 -5.17
N GLY A 208 -20.13 3.95 -6.03
CA GLY A 208 -21.44 3.47 -6.44
C GLY A 208 -22.22 4.37 -7.40
N ALA A 209 -21.53 5.16 -8.24
CA ALA A 209 -22.09 5.93 -9.36
C ALA A 209 -23.44 6.64 -9.07
N TRP A 210 -23.36 7.90 -8.60
CA TRP A 210 -24.38 8.96 -8.69
C TRP A 210 -25.85 8.50 -8.62
N ARG A 211 -26.44 8.57 -7.42
CA ARG A 211 -27.90 8.67 -7.27
C ARG A 211 -28.32 10.13 -7.25
#